data_AF-A0A9E6ZKK0-F1
#
_entry.id   AF-A0A9E6ZKK0-F1
#
_cell.length_a   1.000
_cell.length_b   1.000
_cell.length_c   1.000
_cell.angle_alpha   90.00
_cell.angle_beta   90.00
_cell.angle_gamma   90.00
#
_symmetry.space_group_name_H-M   'P 1'
#
loop_
_entity.id
_entity.type
_entity.pdbx_description
1 polymer ?
#
loop_
_entity_poly.entity_id
_entity_poly.type
_entity_poly.pdbx_seq_one_letter_code
_entity_poly.pdbx_strand_id
1 'polypeptide(L)'
;MLFNGQPFRLLQIKYCASTGIFLYFPIHGKKAISCKLPAHNKTGNTIYGFKDGTNTGNDYTYNENGNMTKDLNKGIGTSSLNGIIYNHLNLPTEVKFDNSNAKKINYIYSADGTKLRKTVNDNGNVITTDYAGNYIYENGSLKMFFHPEGYFDVTGIPPSGELEGAYVYQYKDHLGNIRLSYSDTDNNGSINASTEIIEENNYYPFGLKHKGYNSNINGVDHPYGYNGMEEQNELGLE
;
A
#
# COMPACT_ATOMS: atom_id res chain seq x y z
N MET A 1 -19.52 -4.19 13.26
CA MET A 1 -19.58 -3.73 11.85
C MET A 1 -18.41 -4.40 11.14
N LEU A 2 -18.69 -5.34 10.23
CA LEU A 2 -17.67 -6.15 9.56
C LEU A 2 -16.91 -5.27 8.55
N PHE A 3 -15.62 -5.05 8.79
CA PHE A 3 -14.71 -4.54 7.76
C PHE A 3 -14.49 -5.66 6.74
N ASN A 4 -15.41 -5.79 5.80
CA ASN A 4 -15.18 -6.60 4.61
C ASN A 4 -14.12 -5.88 3.78
N GLY A 5 -12.89 -6.39 3.85
CA GLY A 5 -11.74 -5.96 3.06
C GLY A 5 -12.14 -5.81 1.60
N GLN A 6 -12.29 -4.56 1.16
CA GLN A 6 -12.59 -4.24 -0.23
C GLN A 6 -11.46 -4.74 -1.13
N PRO A 7 -11.77 -5.27 -2.32
CA PRO A 7 -10.74 -5.74 -3.24
C PRO A 7 -9.79 -4.60 -3.63
N PHE A 8 -8.51 -4.94 -3.71
CA PHE A 8 -7.43 -4.06 -4.08
C PHE A 8 -7.74 -3.37 -5.42
N ARG A 9 -7.89 -2.04 -5.39
CA ARG A 9 -8.01 -1.22 -6.61
C ARG A 9 -6.71 -0.45 -6.76
N LEU A 10 -5.92 -0.80 -7.77
CA LEU A 10 -4.79 0.01 -8.19
C LEU A 10 -5.33 1.31 -8.83
N LEU A 11 -5.67 2.28 -7.97
CA LEU A 11 -6.10 3.61 -8.38
C LEU A 11 -4.85 4.48 -8.55
N GLN A 12 -4.30 4.49 -9.76
CA GLN A 12 -3.33 5.51 -10.14
C GLN A 12 -4.07 6.69 -10.77
N ILE A 13 -3.99 7.85 -10.13
CA ILE A 13 -4.57 9.10 -10.62
C ILE A 13 -3.52 9.79 -11.50
N LYS A 14 -3.87 10.07 -12.76
CA LYS A 14 -3.01 10.82 -13.69
C LYS A 14 -3.63 12.18 -14.01
N TYR A 15 -2.85 13.24 -13.77
CA TYR A 15 -3.16 14.62 -14.16
C TYR A 15 -2.76 14.85 -15.63
N CYS A 16 -3.70 15.33 -16.46
CA CYS A 16 -3.44 15.71 -17.85
C CYS A 16 -3.28 17.24 -17.96
N ALA A 17 -2.03 17.71 -17.90
CA ALA A 17 -1.72 19.14 -17.92
C ALA A 17 -2.09 19.86 -19.24
N SER A 18 -2.30 19.13 -20.35
CA SER A 18 -2.58 19.74 -21.66
C SER A 18 -4.07 20.03 -21.91
N THR A 19 -4.97 19.41 -21.15
CA THR A 19 -6.42 19.57 -21.33
C THR A 19 -7.10 20.18 -20.11
N GLY A 20 -6.44 20.20 -18.94
CA GLY A 20 -7.04 20.68 -17.70
C GLY A 20 -8.21 19.82 -17.21
N ILE A 21 -8.37 18.61 -17.75
CA ILE A 21 -9.49 17.70 -17.46
C ILE A 21 -9.01 16.59 -16.51
N PHE A 22 -9.74 16.41 -15.41
CA PHE A 22 -9.67 15.21 -14.59
C PHE A 22 -10.42 14.08 -15.32
N LEU A 23 -9.72 13.04 -15.77
CA LEU A 23 -10.36 11.86 -16.33
C LEU A 23 -10.57 10.81 -15.22
N TYR A 24 -11.84 10.66 -14.81
CA TYR A 24 -12.30 9.49 -14.06
C TYR A 24 -12.61 8.37 -15.04
N PHE A 25 -12.16 7.15 -14.74
CA PHE A 25 -12.71 5.94 -15.33
C PHE A 25 -13.62 5.26 -14.29
N PRO A 26 -14.96 5.33 -14.43
CA PRO A 26 -15.77 4.20 -14.03
C PRO A 26 -15.53 3.07 -15.03
N ILE A 27 -15.61 1.84 -14.50
CA ILE A 27 -15.76 0.58 -15.21
C ILE A 27 -16.57 0.80 -16.51
N HIS A 28 -16.16 0.10 -17.57
CA HIS A 28 -16.68 0.09 -18.96
C HIS A 28 -15.80 0.81 -20.01
N GLY A 29 -14.83 0.06 -20.54
CA GLY A 29 -14.70 -0.12 -22.00
C GLY A 29 -14.16 1.02 -22.85
N LYS A 30 -13.26 1.89 -22.36
CA LYS A 30 -12.54 2.84 -23.25
C LYS A 30 -11.03 2.71 -23.15
N LYS A 31 -10.41 2.44 -24.30
CA LYS A 31 -8.96 2.35 -24.54
C LYS A 31 -8.25 3.63 -24.05
N ALA A 32 -7.18 3.46 -23.28
CA ALA A 32 -6.32 4.57 -22.87
C ALA A 32 -5.57 5.14 -24.07
N ILE A 33 -5.79 6.43 -24.38
CA ILE A 33 -4.93 7.20 -25.28
C ILE A 33 -3.75 7.71 -24.46
N SER A 34 -2.54 7.44 -24.94
CA SER A 34 -1.28 7.87 -24.33
C SER A 34 -1.30 9.37 -24.00
N CYS A 35 -1.11 9.70 -22.71
CA CYS A 35 -0.78 11.05 -22.27
C CYS A 35 0.68 11.04 -21.79
N LYS A 36 1.59 11.36 -22.70
CA LYS A 36 2.98 11.68 -22.38
C LYS A 36 3.00 13.04 -21.67
N LEU A 37 3.51 13.08 -20.44
CA LEU A 37 3.88 14.36 -19.83
C LEU A 37 5.08 14.90 -20.62
N PRO A 38 5.01 16.10 -21.23
CA PRO A 38 6.24 16.76 -21.65
C PRO A 38 7.08 16.99 -20.39
N ALA A 39 8.38 16.73 -20.48
CA ALA A 39 9.33 16.89 -19.39
C ALA A 39 9.08 18.24 -18.69
N HIS A 40 8.52 18.19 -17.49
CA HIS A 40 8.35 19.38 -16.68
C HIS A 40 9.75 19.85 -16.29
N ASN A 41 10.05 21.11 -16.58
CA ASN A 41 11.28 21.75 -16.15
C ASN A 41 11.38 21.60 -14.62
N LYS A 42 12.25 20.70 -14.13
CA LYS A 42 12.34 20.28 -12.73
C LYS A 42 12.86 21.43 -11.86
N THR A 43 11.98 22.35 -11.48
CA THR A 43 12.21 23.29 -10.36
C THR A 43 11.50 22.85 -9.08
N GLY A 44 10.80 21.71 -9.10
CA GLY A 44 10.22 21.06 -7.92
C GLY A 44 11.21 20.12 -7.20
N ASN A 45 10.84 19.68 -5.99
CA ASN A 45 11.62 18.78 -5.14
C ASN A 45 12.07 17.53 -5.92
N THR A 46 13.38 17.35 -6.08
CA THR A 46 13.98 16.24 -6.85
C THR A 46 14.10 14.93 -6.05
N ILE A 47 13.79 14.97 -4.75
CA ILE A 47 14.02 13.88 -3.81
C ILE A 47 12.77 12.98 -3.72
N TYR A 48 11.56 13.55 -3.75
CA TYR A 48 10.28 12.85 -3.59
C TYR A 48 9.37 12.98 -4.82
N GLY A 49 8.41 12.05 -4.96
CA GLY A 49 7.41 12.04 -6.05
C GLY A 49 7.80 11.14 -7.23
N PHE A 50 6.99 11.20 -8.31
CA PHE A 50 7.16 10.36 -9.50
C PHE A 50 8.53 10.60 -10.16
N LYS A 51 9.28 9.51 -10.36
CA LYS A 51 10.56 9.52 -11.07
C LYS A 51 10.39 8.74 -12.37
N ASP A 52 10.45 9.48 -13.47
CA ASP A 52 10.52 8.89 -14.80
C ASP A 52 11.90 8.25 -14.98
N GLY A 53 11.93 6.98 -15.38
CA GLY A 53 13.15 6.21 -15.53
C GLY A 53 14.01 6.65 -16.72
N THR A 54 15.02 5.84 -17.05
CA THR A 54 15.86 6.04 -18.25
C THR A 54 15.32 5.31 -19.49
N ASN A 55 14.13 4.72 -19.37
CA ASN A 55 13.45 3.98 -20.42
C ASN A 55 12.99 4.91 -21.56
N THR A 56 13.00 4.38 -22.78
CA THR A 56 12.56 5.11 -23.97
C THR A 56 11.24 4.51 -24.45
N GLY A 57 10.19 5.32 -24.55
CA GLY A 57 8.90 4.89 -25.10
C GLY A 57 7.74 4.94 -24.10
N ASN A 58 6.83 3.97 -24.19
CA ASN A 58 5.69 3.83 -23.28
C ASN A 58 6.02 2.81 -22.18
N ASP A 59 6.03 3.25 -20.94
CA ASP A 59 6.45 2.42 -19.80
C ASP A 59 5.30 1.61 -19.17
N TYR A 60 4.07 1.91 -19.60
CA TYR A 60 2.85 1.28 -19.11
C TYR A 60 2.15 0.55 -20.23
N THR A 61 1.80 -0.71 -20.00
CA THR A 61 0.95 -1.49 -20.90
C THR A 61 -0.24 -2.07 -20.16
N TYR A 62 -1.29 -2.40 -20.91
CA TYR A 62 -2.54 -2.91 -20.37
C TYR A 62 -3.04 -4.09 -21.18
N ASN A 63 -3.80 -4.98 -20.55
CA ASN A 63 -4.53 -6.03 -21.25
C ASN A 63 -5.86 -5.48 -21.83
N GLU A 64 -6.61 -6.34 -22.53
CA GLU A 64 -7.89 -5.98 -23.16
C GLU A 64 -8.97 -5.53 -22.16
N ASN A 65 -8.88 -5.99 -20.92
CA ASN A 65 -9.77 -5.60 -19.83
C ASN A 65 -9.38 -4.26 -19.18
N GLY A 66 -8.26 -3.66 -19.58
CA GLY A 66 -7.76 -2.41 -19.04
C GLY A 66 -6.93 -2.56 -17.75
N ASN A 67 -6.57 -3.77 -17.36
CA ASN A 67 -5.66 -3.98 -16.22
C ASN A 67 -4.22 -3.72 -16.65
N MET A 68 -3.44 -3.06 -15.80
CA MET A 68 -2.02 -2.80 -16.07
C MET A 68 -1.22 -4.12 -16.11
N THR A 69 -0.41 -4.35 -17.13
CA THR A 69 0.43 -5.55 -17.24
C THR A 69 1.92 -5.25 -17.05
N LYS A 70 2.31 -3.98 -17.20
CA LYS A 70 3.70 -3.50 -17.04
C LYS A 70 3.73 -2.10 -16.47
N ASP A 71 4.74 -1.84 -15.66
CA ASP A 71 5.22 -0.52 -15.24
C ASP A 71 6.76 -0.58 -15.23
N LEU A 72 7.36 -0.18 -16.35
CA LEU A 72 8.82 -0.25 -16.52
C LEU A 72 9.58 0.75 -15.63
N ASN A 73 8.89 1.78 -15.09
CA ASN A 73 9.51 2.71 -14.14
C ASN A 73 9.73 2.06 -12.77
N LYS A 74 8.89 1.09 -12.41
CA LYS A 74 9.01 0.28 -11.19
C LYS A 74 9.67 -1.08 -11.41
N GLY A 75 10.22 -1.33 -12.61
CA GLY A 75 10.79 -2.64 -12.96
C GLY A 75 9.76 -3.76 -13.10
N ILE A 76 8.47 -3.44 -13.23
CA ILE A 76 7.39 -4.42 -13.36
C ILE A 76 7.25 -4.82 -14.82
N GLY A 77 7.74 -6.03 -15.11
CA GLY A 77 7.84 -6.56 -16.48
C GLY A 77 9.08 -6.06 -17.23
N THR A 78 9.16 -6.41 -18.51
CA THR A 78 10.23 -5.97 -19.41
C THR A 78 9.63 -5.55 -20.74
N SER A 79 10.47 -5.07 -21.66
CA SER A 79 10.03 -4.76 -23.03
C SER A 79 9.27 -5.92 -23.68
N SER A 80 9.62 -7.17 -23.35
CA SER A 80 9.03 -8.37 -23.97
C SER A 80 8.08 -9.16 -23.06
N LEU A 81 8.13 -8.99 -21.73
CA LEU A 81 7.36 -9.80 -20.78
C LEU A 81 6.46 -8.95 -19.88
N ASN A 82 5.26 -9.45 -19.59
CA ASN A 82 4.37 -8.84 -18.59
C ASN A 82 4.90 -9.13 -17.18
N GLY A 83 4.77 -8.15 -16.29
CA GLY A 83 5.16 -8.29 -14.88
C GLY A 83 3.99 -8.61 -13.96
N ILE A 84 2.74 -8.40 -14.40
CA ILE A 84 1.55 -8.62 -13.59
C ILE A 84 0.66 -9.70 -14.21
N ILE A 85 0.27 -10.67 -13.38
CA ILE A 85 -0.66 -11.76 -13.73
C ILE A 85 -1.94 -11.57 -12.92
N TYR A 86 -3.09 -11.86 -13.54
CA TYR A 86 -4.41 -11.65 -12.98
C TYR A 86 -5.22 -12.95 -12.95
N ASN A 87 -6.16 -13.05 -12.03
CA ASN A 87 -7.19 -14.09 -12.03
C ASN A 87 -8.43 -13.69 -12.87
N HIS A 88 -9.44 -14.56 -12.89
CA HIS A 88 -10.70 -14.35 -13.62
C HIS A 88 -11.57 -13.20 -13.07
N LEU A 89 -11.25 -12.67 -11.88
CA LEU A 89 -11.89 -11.50 -11.28
C LEU A 89 -11.11 -10.20 -11.56
N ASN A 90 -10.08 -10.25 -12.42
CA ASN A 90 -9.16 -9.15 -12.69
C ASN A 90 -8.40 -8.67 -11.44
N LEU A 91 -8.18 -9.54 -10.45
CA LEU A 91 -7.35 -9.26 -9.28
C LEU A 91 -5.90 -9.73 -9.52
N PRO A 92 -4.86 -8.94 -9.17
CA PRO A 92 -3.47 -9.33 -9.36
C PRO A 92 -3.10 -10.53 -8.48
N THR A 93 -2.60 -11.61 -9.07
CA THR A 93 -2.11 -12.82 -8.36
C THR A 93 -0.60 -12.91 -8.29
N GLU A 94 0.11 -12.26 -9.21
CA GLU A 94 1.56 -12.11 -9.19
C GLU A 94 1.95 -10.72 -9.71
N VAL A 95 2.88 -10.08 -9.01
CA VAL A 95 3.61 -8.90 -9.47
C VAL A 95 5.10 -9.24 -9.41
N LYS A 96 5.78 -9.22 -10.55
CA LYS A 96 7.19 -9.61 -10.69
C LYS A 96 8.03 -8.41 -11.11
N PHE A 97 9.11 -8.21 -10.37
CA PHE A 97 10.06 -7.11 -10.55
C PHE A 97 11.33 -7.63 -11.20
N ASP A 98 11.92 -6.85 -12.11
CA ASP A 98 13.14 -7.16 -12.84
C ASP A 98 13.09 -8.53 -13.56
N ASN A 99 11.88 -9.04 -13.85
CA ASN A 99 11.64 -10.41 -14.34
C ASN A 99 12.27 -11.51 -13.47
N SER A 100 12.42 -11.29 -12.17
CA SER A 100 13.07 -12.22 -11.25
C SER A 100 12.06 -12.95 -10.38
N ASN A 101 12.16 -14.29 -10.29
CA ASN A 101 11.39 -15.06 -9.30
C ASN A 101 11.85 -14.79 -7.86
N ALA A 102 13.03 -14.19 -7.69
CA ALA A 102 13.56 -13.78 -6.41
C ALA A 102 13.03 -12.39 -5.98
N LYS A 103 12.42 -11.60 -6.89
CA LYS A 103 11.80 -10.31 -6.58
C LYS A 103 10.35 -10.28 -7.06
N LYS A 104 9.42 -10.70 -6.21
CA LYS A 104 8.01 -10.77 -6.58
C LYS A 104 7.08 -10.70 -5.38
N ILE A 105 5.83 -10.39 -5.67
CA ILE A 105 4.73 -10.46 -4.71
C ILE A 105 3.67 -11.39 -5.28
N ASN A 106 3.22 -12.34 -4.48
CA ASN A 106 2.14 -13.25 -4.81
C ASN A 106 0.94 -13.00 -3.89
N TYR A 107 -0.26 -13.11 -4.44
CA TYR A 107 -1.51 -12.89 -3.71
C TYR A 107 -2.45 -14.08 -3.87
N ILE A 108 -3.14 -14.41 -2.78
CA ILE A 108 -4.22 -15.41 -2.76
C ILE A 108 -5.49 -14.72 -2.29
N TYR A 109 -6.58 -14.99 -3.00
CA TYR A 109 -7.90 -14.45 -2.71
C TYR A 109 -8.90 -15.59 -2.52
N SER A 110 -9.96 -15.32 -1.76
CA SER A 110 -11.16 -16.13 -1.77
C SER A 110 -11.94 -15.94 -3.08
N ALA A 111 -12.94 -16.80 -3.28
CA ALA A 111 -13.80 -16.76 -4.46
C ALA A 111 -14.62 -15.46 -4.59
N ASP A 112 -14.85 -14.74 -3.50
CA ASP A 112 -15.51 -13.43 -3.48
C ASP A 112 -14.55 -12.25 -3.71
N GLY A 113 -13.25 -12.50 -3.86
CA GLY A 113 -12.22 -11.49 -4.10
C GLY A 113 -11.59 -10.89 -2.84
N THR A 114 -11.93 -11.38 -1.64
CA THR A 114 -11.24 -10.98 -0.40
C THR A 114 -9.80 -11.49 -0.41
N LYS A 115 -8.83 -10.61 -0.09
CA LYS A 115 -7.42 -10.99 0.02
C LYS A 115 -7.22 -11.85 1.26
N LEU A 116 -6.66 -13.04 1.09
CA LEU A 116 -6.39 -14.00 2.16
C LEU A 116 -4.90 -14.10 2.51
N ARG A 117 -4.02 -13.94 1.51
CA ARG A 117 -2.56 -13.99 1.70
C ARG A 117 -1.82 -13.08 0.75
N LYS A 118 -0.73 -12.51 1.25
CA LYS A 118 0.34 -11.86 0.49
C LYS A 118 1.65 -12.57 0.81
N THR A 119 2.46 -12.84 -0.20
CA THR A 119 3.83 -13.33 -0.02
C THR A 119 4.76 -12.44 -0.80
N VAL A 120 5.66 -11.75 -0.11
CA VAL A 120 6.71 -10.90 -0.69
C VAL A 120 8.01 -11.69 -0.67
N ASN A 121 8.66 -11.81 -1.82
CA ASN A 121 10.01 -12.33 -1.93
C ASN A 121 10.92 -11.20 -2.38
N ASP A 122 11.86 -10.80 -1.52
CA ASP A 122 12.92 -9.86 -1.83
C ASP A 122 14.28 -10.54 -1.74
N ASN A 123 14.73 -11.06 -2.89
CA ASN A 123 16.00 -11.76 -3.09
C ASN A 123 16.27 -12.89 -2.08
N GLY A 124 15.23 -13.64 -1.73
CA GLY A 124 15.29 -14.75 -0.78
C GLY A 124 14.81 -14.41 0.63
N ASN A 125 14.63 -13.12 0.95
CA ASN A 125 13.88 -12.72 2.14
C ASN A 125 12.38 -12.85 1.84
N VAL A 126 11.75 -13.88 2.39
CA VAL A 126 10.34 -14.19 2.13
C VAL A 126 9.50 -13.85 3.36
N ILE A 127 8.59 -12.90 3.21
CA ILE A 127 7.60 -12.53 4.22
C ILE A 127 6.22 -12.96 3.71
N THR A 128 5.51 -13.75 4.52
CA THR A 128 4.13 -14.14 4.25
C THR A 128 3.19 -13.45 5.24
N THR A 129 2.24 -12.69 4.73
CA THR A 129 1.18 -12.05 5.50
C THR A 129 -0.15 -12.76 5.22
N ASP A 130 -0.77 -13.30 6.26
CA ASP A 130 -2.10 -13.91 6.20
C ASP A 130 -3.15 -12.98 6.83
N TYR A 131 -4.28 -12.86 6.14
CA TYR A 131 -5.39 -11.99 6.52
C TYR A 131 -6.58 -12.88 6.94
N ALA A 132 -6.92 -12.86 8.22
CA ALA A 132 -8.00 -13.66 8.79
C ALA A 132 -9.01 -12.75 9.51
N GLY A 133 -9.88 -12.11 8.74
CA GLY A 133 -10.84 -11.13 9.27
C GLY A 133 -10.10 -9.95 9.90
N ASN A 134 -10.28 -9.75 11.20
CA ASN A 134 -9.63 -8.66 11.95
C ASN A 134 -8.20 -8.97 12.40
N TYR A 135 -7.68 -10.17 12.09
CA TYR A 135 -6.37 -10.63 12.54
C TYR A 135 -5.38 -10.66 11.36
N ILE A 136 -4.17 -10.18 11.61
CA ILE A 136 -3.06 -10.21 10.67
C ILE A 136 -1.95 -11.08 11.24
N TYR A 137 -1.51 -12.05 10.45
CA TYR A 137 -0.40 -12.92 10.80
C TYR A 137 0.77 -12.65 9.85
N GLU A 138 1.98 -12.67 10.40
CA GLU A 138 3.22 -12.61 9.63
C GLU A 138 4.03 -13.87 9.91
N ASN A 139 4.39 -14.59 8.84
CA ASN A 139 5.13 -15.84 8.90
C ASN A 139 4.50 -16.88 9.85
N GLY A 140 3.18 -16.87 9.94
CA GLY A 140 2.38 -17.77 10.80
C GLY A 140 2.18 -17.29 12.24
N SER A 141 2.85 -16.22 12.67
CA SER A 141 2.70 -15.63 14.00
C SER A 141 1.70 -14.48 13.97
N LEU A 142 0.84 -14.37 14.99
CA LEU A 142 -0.08 -13.23 15.11
C LEU A 142 0.73 -11.94 15.29
N LYS A 143 0.52 -10.97 14.40
CA LYS A 143 1.24 -9.69 14.43
C LYS A 143 0.38 -8.56 14.98
N MET A 144 -0.91 -8.52 14.61
CA MET A 144 -1.83 -7.50 15.10
C MET A 144 -3.28 -7.93 14.92
N PHE A 145 -4.18 -7.27 15.65
CA PHE A 145 -5.62 -7.36 15.40
C PHE A 145 -6.33 -6.04 15.65
N PHE A 146 -7.39 -5.79 14.88
CA PHE A 146 -8.11 -4.51 14.90
C PHE A 146 -9.22 -4.46 15.96
N HIS A 147 -9.40 -3.27 16.55
CA HIS A 147 -10.55 -2.89 17.37
C HIS A 147 -11.15 -1.56 16.84
N PRO A 148 -12.32 -1.09 17.33
CA PRO A 148 -13.01 0.07 16.74
C PRO A 148 -12.18 1.36 16.69
N GLU A 149 -11.33 1.59 17.70
CA GLU A 149 -10.51 2.80 17.85
C GLU A 149 -9.07 2.64 17.31
N GLY A 150 -8.69 1.46 16.81
CA GLY A 150 -7.31 1.20 16.39
C GLY A 150 -6.96 -0.28 16.28
N TYR A 151 -5.81 -0.67 16.82
CA TYR A 151 -5.34 -2.06 16.79
C TYR A 151 -4.47 -2.38 18.02
N PHE A 152 -4.33 -3.67 18.31
CA PHE A 152 -3.32 -4.14 19.25
C PHE A 152 -2.10 -4.64 18.47
N ASP A 153 -0.92 -4.09 18.75
CA ASP A 153 0.35 -4.55 18.19
C ASP A 153 0.92 -5.66 19.07
N VAL A 154 1.02 -6.87 18.53
CA VAL A 154 1.56 -8.03 19.25
C VAL A 154 3.08 -8.02 19.11
N THR A 155 3.77 -8.01 20.24
CA THR A 155 5.23 -8.07 20.34
C THR A 155 5.72 -9.43 20.84
N GLY A 156 4.87 -10.19 21.52
CA GLY A 156 5.22 -11.50 22.05
C GLY A 156 4.01 -12.36 22.40
N ILE A 157 4.21 -13.69 22.34
CA ILE A 157 3.26 -14.68 22.85
C ILE A 157 4.04 -15.59 23.82
N PRO A 158 4.20 -15.19 25.09
CA PRO A 158 4.85 -15.99 26.10
C PRO A 158 4.10 -17.33 26.35
N PRO A 159 4.77 -18.34 26.93
CA PRO A 159 4.16 -19.63 27.26
C PRO A 159 2.95 -19.55 28.21
N SER A 160 2.79 -18.44 28.93
CA SER A 160 1.61 -18.16 29.76
C SER A 160 0.32 -18.01 28.94
N GLY A 161 0.43 -17.71 27.64
CA GLY A 161 -0.71 -17.48 26.74
C GLY A 161 -1.26 -16.05 26.78
N GLU A 162 -0.72 -15.18 27.63
CA GLU A 162 -1.04 -13.75 27.64
C GLU A 162 -0.29 -13.05 26.50
N LEU A 163 -0.97 -12.25 25.70
CA LEU A 163 -0.32 -11.52 24.60
C LEU A 163 0.49 -10.35 25.17
N GLU A 164 1.76 -10.28 24.81
CA GLU A 164 2.60 -9.10 25.02
C GLU A 164 2.41 -8.15 23.84
N GLY A 165 2.23 -6.87 24.13
CA GLY A 165 1.95 -5.87 23.11
C GLY A 165 1.42 -4.56 23.68
N ALA A 166 0.96 -3.69 22.80
CA ALA A 166 0.40 -2.39 23.14
C ALA A 166 -0.86 -2.08 22.33
N TYR A 167 -1.80 -1.36 22.95
CA TYR A 167 -2.93 -0.79 22.24
C TYR A 167 -2.51 0.48 21.53
N VAL A 168 -2.71 0.51 20.22
CA VAL A 168 -2.50 1.68 19.38
C VAL A 168 -3.84 2.26 18.98
N TYR A 169 -4.06 3.51 19.35
CA TYR A 169 -5.26 4.27 19.02
C TYR A 169 -5.01 5.15 17.80
N GLN A 170 -6.05 5.31 16.99
CA GLN A 170 -5.98 6.05 15.73
C GLN A 170 -7.01 7.17 15.70
N TYR A 171 -6.55 8.39 15.47
CA TYR A 171 -7.41 9.51 15.14
C TYR A 171 -7.61 9.57 13.62
N LYS A 172 -8.86 9.51 13.17
CA LYS A 172 -9.24 9.51 11.76
C LYS A 172 -9.89 10.84 11.39
N ASP A 173 -9.67 11.29 10.16
CA ASP A 173 -10.42 12.43 9.61
C ASP A 173 -11.84 12.01 9.17
N HIS A 174 -12.61 12.98 8.68
CA HIS A 174 -13.99 12.78 8.23
C HIS A 174 -14.15 11.83 7.04
N LEU A 175 -13.07 11.52 6.30
CA LEU A 175 -13.04 10.56 5.20
C LEU A 175 -12.54 9.18 5.65
N GLY A 176 -12.14 9.05 6.92
CA GLY A 176 -11.61 7.83 7.49
C GLY A 176 -10.10 7.64 7.29
N ASN A 177 -9.36 8.66 6.85
CA ASN A 177 -7.91 8.58 6.76
C ASN A 177 -7.30 8.67 8.16
N ILE A 178 -6.34 7.80 8.48
CA ILE A 178 -5.63 7.83 9.76
C ILE A 178 -4.68 9.04 9.77
N ARG A 179 -4.84 9.96 10.71
CA ARG A 179 -4.04 11.20 10.81
C ARG A 179 -2.99 11.16 11.93
N LEU A 180 -3.27 10.40 12.98
CA LEU A 180 -2.41 10.27 14.14
C LEU A 180 -2.59 8.87 14.74
N SER A 181 -1.48 8.22 15.06
CA SER A 181 -1.42 6.97 15.81
C SER A 181 -0.63 7.19 17.10
N TYR A 182 -1.15 6.71 18.23
CA TYR A 182 -0.52 6.88 19.53
C TYR A 182 -0.81 5.70 20.47
N SER A 183 0.03 5.50 21.46
CA SER A 183 -0.11 4.45 22.48
C SER A 183 0.30 5.01 23.84
N ASP A 184 -0.51 4.75 24.87
CA ASP A 184 -0.13 5.01 26.26
C ASP A 184 0.84 3.90 26.70
N THR A 185 2.13 4.19 26.63
CA THR A 185 3.19 3.19 26.85
C THR A 185 3.56 3.04 28.31
N ASP A 186 3.36 4.09 29.12
CA ASP A 186 3.65 4.08 30.55
C ASP A 186 2.41 3.80 31.41
N ASN A 187 1.23 3.71 30.79
CA ASN A 187 -0.07 3.43 31.40
C ASN A 187 -0.47 4.48 32.46
N ASN A 188 -0.03 5.72 32.30
CA ASN A 188 -0.37 6.80 33.23
C ASN A 188 -1.74 7.44 32.93
N GLY A 189 -2.39 7.08 31.82
CA GLY A 189 -3.70 7.59 31.40
C GLY A 189 -3.66 8.93 30.63
N SER A 190 -2.48 9.42 30.25
CA SER A 190 -2.26 10.68 29.53
C SER A 190 -1.18 10.52 28.47
N ILE A 191 -1.47 11.01 27.26
CA ILE A 191 -0.54 10.90 26.13
C ILE A 191 0.50 12.03 26.16
N ASN A 192 1.78 11.67 26.25
CA ASN A 192 2.90 12.58 26.05
C ASN A 192 3.31 12.64 24.57
N ALA A 193 3.05 13.79 23.93
CA ALA A 193 3.33 14.00 22.51
C ALA A 193 4.80 13.75 22.10
N SER A 194 5.74 13.86 23.02
CA SER A 194 7.17 13.66 22.71
C SER A 194 7.60 12.18 22.68
N THR A 195 6.87 11.28 23.35
CA THR A 195 7.28 9.88 23.52
C THR A 195 6.23 8.87 23.03
N GLU A 196 4.96 9.27 22.94
CA GLU A 196 3.84 8.33 22.77
C GLU A 196 3.03 8.53 21.50
N ILE A 197 3.38 9.55 20.70
CA ILE A 197 2.96 9.63 19.31
C ILE A 197 3.81 8.67 18.49
N ILE A 198 3.16 7.65 17.93
CA ILE A 198 3.79 6.63 17.08
C ILE A 198 3.99 7.18 15.68
N GLU A 199 2.96 7.82 15.12
CA GLU A 199 2.99 8.28 13.75
C GLU A 199 2.02 9.44 13.50
N GLU A 200 2.46 10.40 12.68
CA GLU A 200 1.60 11.46 12.14
C GLU A 200 1.52 11.35 10.61
N ASN A 201 0.29 11.29 10.11
CA ASN A 201 -0.01 11.03 8.72
C ASN A 201 -0.74 12.20 8.08
N ASN A 202 -0.18 12.70 6.99
CA ASN A 202 -0.78 13.75 6.16
C ASN A 202 -0.81 13.26 4.72
N TYR A 203 -1.97 13.38 4.06
CA TYR A 203 -2.15 12.87 2.70
C TYR A 203 -2.44 14.00 1.72
N TYR A 204 -1.90 13.87 0.52
CA TYR A 204 -2.39 14.59 -0.66
C TYR A 204 -3.82 14.10 -0.97
N PRO A 205 -4.64 14.88 -1.71
CA PRO A 205 -6.02 14.50 -2.05
C PRO A 205 -6.20 13.14 -2.75
N PHE A 206 -5.11 12.56 -3.24
CA PHE A 206 -5.07 11.32 -4.00
C PHE A 206 -4.29 10.20 -3.30
N GLY A 207 -4.08 10.34 -1.99
CA GLY A 207 -3.60 9.26 -1.12
C GLY A 207 -2.09 9.18 -0.93
N LEU A 208 -1.30 9.91 -1.71
CA LEU A 208 0.15 9.96 -1.45
C LEU A 208 0.41 10.65 -0.11
N LYS A 209 1.12 9.96 0.78
CA LYS A 209 1.55 10.52 2.07
C LYS A 209 2.59 11.62 1.86
N HIS A 210 2.40 12.73 2.56
CA HIS A 210 3.34 13.85 2.57
C HIS A 210 4.66 13.37 3.22
N LYS A 211 5.79 13.77 2.63
CA LYS A 211 7.13 13.47 3.15
C LYS A 211 7.87 14.76 3.49
N GLY A 212 8.78 14.70 4.47
CA GLY A 212 9.70 15.80 4.81
C GLY A 212 9.33 16.63 6.05
N TYR A 213 8.30 16.25 6.80
CA TYR A 213 7.96 16.83 8.10
C TYR A 213 7.26 15.77 8.97
N ASN A 214 7.29 15.97 10.29
CA ASN A 214 6.79 15.03 11.32
C ASN A 214 7.52 13.68 11.26
N SER A 215 8.85 13.73 11.40
CA SER A 215 9.77 12.59 11.29
C SER A 215 9.86 11.72 12.55
N ASN A 216 9.13 12.05 13.61
CA ASN A 216 9.15 11.27 14.84
C ASN A 216 8.25 10.05 14.66
N ILE A 217 8.84 8.93 14.25
CA ILE A 217 8.19 7.63 14.32
C ILE A 217 8.68 6.97 15.61
N ASN A 218 7.86 6.97 16.65
CA ASN A 218 8.16 6.29 17.92
C ASN A 218 7.42 4.94 17.98
N GLY A 219 7.60 4.08 16.97
CA GLY A 219 6.98 2.75 16.98
C GLY A 219 7.15 1.97 15.68
N VAL A 220 6.38 0.89 15.57
CA VAL A 220 6.36 0.00 14.39
C VAL A 220 5.48 0.61 13.32
N ASP A 221 5.98 0.64 12.08
CA ASP A 221 5.24 1.14 10.91
C ASP A 221 3.92 0.37 10.72
N HIS A 222 2.84 1.10 10.48
CA HIS A 222 1.51 0.54 10.33
C HIS A 222 1.04 0.74 8.88
N PRO A 223 0.90 -0.32 8.08
CA PRO A 223 0.67 -0.17 6.65
C PRO A 223 -0.76 0.24 6.29
N TYR A 224 -1.63 0.64 7.22
CA TYR A 224 -2.97 1.11 6.89
C TYR A 224 -3.07 2.62 7.13
N GLY A 225 -3.64 3.34 6.17
CA GLY A 225 -3.63 4.80 6.22
C GLY A 225 -4.78 5.43 5.47
N TYR A 226 -4.53 5.76 4.21
CA TYR A 226 -5.48 6.46 3.35
C TYR A 226 -6.74 5.62 3.07
N ASN A 227 -7.92 6.18 3.32
CA ASN A 227 -9.23 5.52 3.28
C ASN A 227 -9.30 4.20 4.08
N GLY A 228 -8.45 4.03 5.09
CA GLY A 228 -8.35 2.78 5.85
C GLY A 228 -7.84 1.58 5.02
N MET A 229 -7.21 1.84 3.87
CA MET A 229 -6.65 0.81 3.01
C MET A 229 -5.20 0.51 3.39
N GLU A 230 -4.78 -0.74 3.15
CA GLU A 230 -3.39 -1.16 3.30
C GLU A 230 -2.54 -0.63 2.13
N GLU A 231 -1.51 0.14 2.46
CA GLU A 231 -0.43 0.58 1.60
C GLU A 231 0.55 -0.58 1.35
N GLN A 232 0.92 -0.79 0.09
CA GLN A 232 1.89 -1.79 -0.32
C GLN A 232 3.13 -1.06 -0.81
N ASN A 233 4.12 -0.91 0.07
CA ASN A 233 5.35 -0.19 -0.23
C ASN A 233 6.51 -1.16 -0.58
N GLU A 234 6.26 -2.46 -0.50
CA GLU A 234 7.26 -3.49 -0.74
C GLU A 234 7.75 -3.46 -2.18
N LEU A 235 9.05 -3.71 -2.35
CA LEU A 235 9.73 -3.71 -3.66
C LEU A 235 9.57 -2.40 -4.45
N GLY A 236 9.35 -1.26 -3.77
CA GLY A 236 9.29 0.06 -4.39
C GLY A 236 7.96 0.35 -5.08
N LEU A 237 6.86 -0.21 -4.57
CA LEU A 237 5.51 0.05 -5.07
C LEU A 237 4.94 1.43 -4.71
N GLU A 238 5.62 2.22 -3.89
CA GLU A 238 5.28 3.62 -3.55
C GLU A 238 5.26 4.60 -4.74
#